data_AF-A0A954IH23-F1
#
_entry.id   AF-A0A954IH23-F1
#
_cell.length_a   1.000
_cell.length_b   1.000
_cell.length_c   1.000
_cell.angle_alpha   90.00
_cell.angle_beta   90.00
_cell.angle_gamma   90.00
#
_symmetry.space_group_name_H-M   'P 1'
#
loop_
_entity.id
_entity.type
_entity.pdbx_description
1 polymer ?
#
loop_
_entity_poly.entity_id
_entity_poly.type
_entity_poly.pdbx_seq_one_letter_code
_entity_poly.pdbx_strand_id
1 'polypeptide(L)'
;RVWSIPLIAWGQLVRLVVQQLGAEQGHEHRLQELAKSAVAEIWGISTDRMEATITRNVAFGNLQPCLTTRARLARSSAIGYGGVRRDGDEFTVVARAWCFPLVIHELVKGTAELVCLHGLCDLDEVTYQAVIAEADRIDYEAWLLQAGPALWRRFLTTLPRSATLAECLMVVAKLDPMTLEELMLQVLDAPDSAARWIRRLLQEQC
;
A
#
# COMPACT_ATOMS: atom_id res chain seq x y z
N ARG A 1 26.24 -10.04 4.73
CA ARG A 1 26.49 -8.71 5.35
C ARG A 1 25.46 -7.72 4.80
N VAL A 2 24.22 -7.71 5.33
CA VAL A 2 23.11 -6.87 4.83
C VAL A 2 22.34 -6.34 6.04
N TRP A 3 22.98 -5.54 6.89
CA TRP A 3 22.40 -5.11 8.18
C TRP A 3 22.58 -3.62 8.49
N SER A 4 23.18 -2.85 7.58
CA SER A 4 23.27 -1.40 7.71
C SER A 4 22.39 -0.77 6.64
N ILE A 5 21.13 -0.49 6.95
CA ILE A 5 20.47 0.65 6.30
C ILE A 5 21.39 1.84 6.61
N PRO A 6 22.06 2.44 5.63
CA PRO A 6 23.06 3.44 5.95
C PRO A 6 22.30 4.61 6.59
N LEU A 7 22.69 5.00 7.80
CA LEU A 7 22.21 6.23 8.47
C LEU A 7 22.21 7.45 7.52
N ILE A 8 23.10 7.41 6.51
CA ILE A 8 23.20 8.35 5.40
C ILE A 8 21.90 8.45 4.57
N ALA A 9 21.26 7.31 4.24
CA ALA A 9 20.01 7.30 3.47
C ALA A 9 18.85 7.91 4.27
N TRP A 10 18.79 7.68 5.59
CA TRP A 10 17.81 8.32 6.47
C TRP A 10 18.03 9.83 6.59
N GLY A 11 19.26 10.28 6.74
CA GLY A 11 19.59 11.71 6.73
C GLY A 11 19.23 12.41 5.41
N GLN A 12 19.45 11.73 4.28
CA GLN A 12 19.03 12.23 2.96
C GLN A 12 17.51 12.30 2.83
N LEU A 13 16.79 11.26 3.25
CA LEU A 13 15.33 11.23 3.25
C LEU A 13 14.75 12.39 4.07
N VAL A 14 15.22 12.58 5.31
CA VAL A 14 14.76 13.67 6.18
C VAL A 14 15.05 15.02 5.53
N ARG A 15 16.22 15.22 4.93
CA ARG A 15 16.55 16.45 4.22
C ARG A 15 15.60 16.72 3.05
N LEU A 16 15.31 15.70 2.24
CA LEU A 16 14.36 15.82 1.12
C LEU A 16 12.96 16.12 1.62
N VAL A 17 12.50 15.46 2.69
CA VAL A 17 11.20 15.73 3.30
C VAL A 17 11.12 17.16 3.82
N VAL A 18 12.16 17.67 4.50
CA VAL A 18 12.20 19.06 4.98
C VAL A 18 12.18 20.06 3.83
N GLN A 19 12.94 19.81 2.75
CA GLN A 19 12.91 20.66 1.56
C GLN A 19 11.52 20.68 0.92
N GLN A 20 10.90 19.51 0.83
CA GLN A 20 9.57 19.34 0.27
C GLN A 20 8.51 20.06 1.12
N LEU A 21 8.56 19.95 2.45
CA LEU A 21 7.67 20.67 3.37
C LEU A 21 7.70 22.19 3.16
N GLY A 22 8.88 22.76 2.91
CA GLY A 22 9.00 24.19 2.61
C GLY A 22 8.36 24.58 1.28
N ALA A 23 8.44 23.71 0.26
CA ALA A 23 7.82 23.94 -1.04
C ALA A 23 6.30 23.75 -1.03
N GLU A 24 5.78 22.91 -0.13
CA GLU A 24 4.35 22.58 0.00
C GLU A 24 3.58 23.55 0.90
N GLN A 25 4.29 24.39 1.66
CA GLN A 25 3.68 25.29 2.65
C GLN A 25 2.64 26.21 2.00
N GLY A 26 1.41 26.18 2.52
CA GLY A 26 0.29 26.98 1.99
C GLY A 26 -0.42 26.35 0.78
N HIS A 27 -0.04 25.14 0.37
CA HIS A 27 -0.66 24.40 -0.72
C HIS A 27 -1.25 23.05 -0.28
N GLU A 28 -1.29 22.76 1.02
CA GLU A 28 -1.62 21.46 1.58
C GLU A 28 -3.00 20.97 1.11
N HIS A 29 -4.03 21.82 1.19
CA HIS A 29 -5.38 21.48 0.71
C HIS A 29 -5.40 21.09 -0.77
N ARG A 30 -4.76 21.89 -1.62
CA ARG A 30 -4.73 21.64 -3.07
C ARG A 30 -3.96 20.37 -3.40
N LEU A 31 -2.87 20.10 -2.68
CA LEU A 31 -2.06 18.90 -2.86
C LEU A 31 -2.81 17.64 -2.40
N GLN A 32 -3.57 17.71 -1.31
CA GLN A 32 -4.41 16.59 -0.85
C GLN A 32 -5.50 16.25 -1.88
N GLU A 33 -6.20 17.25 -2.43
CA GLU A 33 -7.21 17.03 -3.47
C GLU A 33 -6.61 16.54 -4.79
N LEU A 34 -5.42 17.01 -5.15
CA LEU A 34 -4.67 16.50 -6.30
C LEU A 34 -4.28 15.02 -6.10
N ALA A 35 -3.83 14.65 -4.90
CA ALA A 35 -3.48 13.28 -4.57
C ALA A 35 -4.69 12.35 -4.71
N LYS A 36 -5.85 12.75 -4.15
CA LYS A 36 -7.11 12.02 -4.28
C LYS A 36 -7.53 11.88 -5.75
N SER A 37 -7.46 12.96 -6.52
CA SER A 37 -7.84 12.96 -7.94
C SER A 37 -6.95 12.04 -8.77
N ALA A 38 -5.63 12.06 -8.56
CA ALA A 38 -4.69 11.20 -9.27
C ALA A 38 -4.92 9.71 -8.95
N VAL A 39 -5.18 9.38 -7.69
CA VAL A 39 -5.48 7.99 -7.29
C VAL A 39 -6.84 7.57 -7.84
N ALA A 40 -7.86 8.42 -7.79
CA ALA A 40 -9.17 8.14 -8.37
C ALA A 40 -9.11 7.87 -9.87
N GLU A 41 -8.30 8.63 -10.62
CA GLU A 41 -8.11 8.42 -12.07
C GLU A 41 -7.48 7.06 -12.38
N ILE A 42 -6.46 6.65 -11.61
CA ILE A 42 -5.74 5.38 -11.84
C ILE A 42 -6.60 4.17 -11.45
N TRP A 43 -7.32 4.28 -10.33
CA TRP A 43 -7.99 3.13 -9.70
C TRP A 43 -9.48 3.06 -10.01
N GLY A 44 -10.10 4.13 -10.53
CA GLY A 44 -11.55 4.20 -10.75
C GLY A 44 -12.36 4.28 -9.45
N ILE A 45 -11.73 4.63 -8.32
CA ILE A 45 -12.39 4.75 -7.01
C ILE A 45 -12.67 6.23 -6.74
N SER A 46 -13.90 6.55 -6.36
CA SER A 46 -14.33 7.92 -6.18
C SER A 46 -13.62 8.61 -4.99
N THR A 47 -13.39 9.92 -5.13
CA THR A 47 -12.62 10.72 -4.17
C THR A 47 -13.35 10.94 -2.84
N ASP A 48 -14.66 10.73 -2.79
CA ASP A 48 -15.48 10.70 -1.56
C ASP A 48 -15.17 9.50 -0.67
N ARG A 49 -14.62 8.42 -1.24
CA ARG A 49 -14.11 7.25 -0.51
C ARG A 49 -12.68 7.43 0.00
N MET A 50 -12.10 8.63 -0.13
CA MET A 50 -10.70 8.90 0.20
C MET A 50 -10.53 10.11 1.14
N GLU A 51 -9.83 9.89 2.24
CA GLU A 51 -9.34 10.93 3.14
C GLU A 51 -7.82 11.05 3.01
N ALA A 52 -7.36 12.22 2.57
CA ALA A 52 -5.94 12.53 2.43
C ALA A 52 -5.57 13.66 3.40
N THR A 53 -4.61 13.44 4.30
CA THR A 53 -4.16 14.44 5.25
C THR A 53 -2.64 14.62 5.23
N ILE A 54 -2.16 15.82 4.88
CA ILE A 54 -0.77 16.21 5.09
C ILE A 54 -0.63 16.68 6.55
N THR A 55 -0.01 15.84 7.39
CA THR A 55 0.09 16.06 8.83
C THR A 55 1.30 15.36 9.43
N ARG A 56 1.81 15.90 10.55
CA ARG A 56 2.83 15.23 11.36
C ARG A 56 2.25 14.16 12.27
N ASN A 57 0.95 14.23 12.57
CA ASN A 57 0.25 13.20 13.32
C ASN A 57 -0.27 12.13 12.37
N VAL A 58 0.61 11.20 12.02
CA VAL A 58 0.34 10.19 10.98
C VAL A 58 -0.43 8.98 11.48
N ALA A 59 -0.38 8.68 12.78
CA ALA A 59 -1.06 7.52 13.33
C ALA A 59 -2.59 7.58 13.12
N PHE A 60 -3.16 6.49 12.62
CA PHE A 60 -4.61 6.27 12.60
C PHE A 60 -4.92 4.77 12.80
N GLY A 61 -6.10 4.46 13.35
CA GLY A 61 -6.55 3.08 13.56
C GLY A 61 -5.98 2.39 14.80
N ASN A 62 -6.25 1.09 14.93
CA ASN A 62 -5.76 0.25 16.02
C ASN A 62 -4.35 -0.26 15.70
N LEU A 63 -3.34 0.54 16.04
CA LEU A 63 -1.94 0.15 15.84
C LEU A 63 -1.60 -1.11 16.66
N GLN A 64 -1.22 -2.18 15.97
CA GLN A 64 -0.87 -3.46 16.61
C GLN A 64 0.25 -3.28 17.65
N PRO A 65 0.25 -3.97 18.82
CA PRO A 65 1.29 -3.78 19.81
C PRO A 65 2.69 -4.10 19.25
N CYS A 66 3.67 -3.20 19.43
CA CYS A 66 5.05 -3.49 19.06
C CYS A 66 5.64 -4.55 19.99
N LEU A 67 5.91 -5.76 19.46
CA LEU A 67 6.49 -6.86 20.22
C LEU A 67 7.96 -6.64 20.61
N THR A 68 8.66 -5.75 19.91
CA THR A 68 10.09 -5.47 20.15
C THR A 68 10.36 -3.98 20.39
N THR A 69 11.42 -3.66 21.14
CA THR A 69 11.87 -2.27 21.35
C THR A 69 12.28 -1.60 20.02
N ARG A 70 12.78 -2.38 19.07
CA ARG A 70 13.13 -1.89 17.72
C ARG A 70 11.88 -1.53 16.92
N ALA A 71 10.85 -2.38 16.95
CA ALA A 71 9.55 -2.09 16.35
C ALA A 71 8.92 -0.80 16.89
N ARG A 72 9.04 -0.59 18.21
CA ARG A 72 8.56 0.64 18.87
C ARG A 72 9.30 1.89 18.37
N LEU A 73 10.62 1.81 18.21
CA LEU A 73 11.42 2.90 17.67
C LEU A 73 11.11 3.17 16.19
N ALA A 74 10.97 2.11 15.38
CA ALA A 74 10.59 2.22 13.97
C ALA A 74 9.23 2.90 13.81
N ARG A 75 8.21 2.47 14.56
CA ARG A 75 6.88 3.09 14.56
C ARG A 75 6.92 4.56 14.97
N SER A 76 7.70 4.91 16.00
CA SER A 76 7.84 6.32 16.42
C SER A 76 8.49 7.21 15.36
N SER A 77 9.12 6.59 14.34
CA SER A 77 9.76 7.25 13.20
C SER A 77 8.91 7.19 11.92
N ALA A 78 7.68 6.66 11.99
CA ALA A 78 6.79 6.61 10.84
C ALA A 78 6.44 8.04 10.37
N ILE A 79 6.56 8.27 9.06
CA ILE A 79 6.31 9.57 8.41
C ILE A 79 5.06 9.54 7.51
N GLY A 80 4.37 8.40 7.49
CA GLY A 80 3.14 8.13 6.75
C GLY A 80 2.41 6.93 7.35
N TYR A 81 1.08 6.92 7.20
CA TYR A 81 0.24 5.77 7.48
C TYR A 81 -0.98 5.79 6.55
N GLY A 82 -1.24 4.65 5.92
CA GLY A 82 -2.30 4.44 4.94
C GLY A 82 -2.97 3.09 5.15
N GLY A 83 -4.29 3.06 5.01
CA GLY A 83 -5.10 1.85 5.13
C GLY A 83 -6.59 2.11 4.97
N VAL A 84 -7.42 1.12 5.29
CA VAL A 84 -8.88 1.23 5.16
C VAL A 84 -9.54 1.38 6.52
N ARG A 85 -10.33 2.44 6.70
CA ARG A 85 -11.24 2.60 7.83
C ARG A 85 -12.60 1.99 7.47
N ARG A 86 -13.09 1.09 8.31
CA ARG A 86 -14.43 0.52 8.24
C ARG A 86 -15.34 1.19 9.27
N ASP A 87 -16.45 1.77 8.82
CA ASP A 87 -17.51 2.29 9.65
C ASP A 87 -18.84 1.64 9.22
N GLY A 88 -19.26 0.62 9.97
CA GLY A 88 -20.37 -0.26 9.57
C GLY A 88 -20.11 -0.94 8.22
N ASP A 89 -20.92 -0.59 7.23
CA ASP A 89 -20.86 -1.10 5.85
C ASP A 89 -20.10 -0.16 4.90
N GLU A 90 -19.61 0.98 5.39
CA GLU A 90 -18.82 1.92 4.61
C GLU A 90 -17.32 1.71 4.80
N PHE A 91 -16.59 1.72 3.69
CA PHE A 91 -15.13 1.65 3.67
C PHE A 91 -14.57 2.96 3.11
N THR A 92 -13.63 3.56 3.86
CA THR A 92 -12.94 4.79 3.49
C THR A 92 -11.44 4.56 3.49
N VAL A 93 -10.76 4.88 2.39
CA VAL A 93 -9.29 4.89 2.32
C VAL A 93 -8.79 6.10 3.08
N VAL A 94 -7.96 5.91 4.09
CA VAL A 94 -7.39 6.99 4.90
C VAL A 94 -5.89 6.99 4.73
N ALA A 95 -5.33 8.15 4.36
CA ALA A 95 -3.91 8.37 4.20
C ALA A 95 -3.48 9.62 4.97
N ARG A 96 -2.50 9.47 5.87
CA ARG A 96 -1.92 10.58 6.63
C ARG A 96 -0.40 10.54 6.50
N ALA A 97 0.22 11.60 6.03
CA ALA A 97 1.68 11.63 5.91
C ALA A 97 2.26 13.04 5.97
N TRP A 98 3.57 13.15 6.12
CA TRP A 98 4.22 14.44 6.34
C TRP A 98 4.20 15.37 5.13
N CYS A 99 4.23 14.83 3.91
CA CYS A 99 4.28 15.62 2.68
C CYS A 99 3.50 14.94 1.55
N PHE A 100 3.25 15.67 0.46
CA PHE A 100 2.41 15.23 -0.65
C PHE A 100 2.85 13.91 -1.31
N PRO A 101 4.14 13.66 -1.62
CA PRO A 101 4.57 12.38 -2.19
C PRO A 101 4.24 11.19 -1.29
N LEU A 102 4.35 11.37 0.03
CA LEU A 102 4.03 10.32 0.99
C LEU A 102 2.53 10.11 1.10
N VAL A 103 1.72 11.18 1.09
CA VAL A 103 0.26 11.03 1.10
C VAL A 103 -0.23 10.27 -0.14
N ILE A 104 0.33 10.52 -1.32
CA ILE A 104 0.02 9.72 -2.52
C ILE A 104 0.38 8.25 -2.29
N HIS A 105 1.57 7.98 -1.74
CA HIS A 105 2.02 6.62 -1.48
C HIS A 105 1.05 5.87 -0.56
N GLU A 106 0.66 6.50 0.55
CA GLU A 106 -0.28 5.93 1.52
C GLU A 106 -1.70 5.79 0.94
N LEU A 107 -2.16 6.71 0.08
CA LEU A 107 -3.44 6.55 -0.63
C LEU A 107 -3.40 5.35 -1.58
N VAL A 108 -2.33 5.18 -2.35
CA VAL A 108 -2.19 4.04 -3.26
C VAL A 108 -2.16 2.73 -2.46
N LYS A 109 -1.42 2.68 -1.35
CA LYS A 109 -1.40 1.53 -0.43
C LYS A 109 -2.81 1.21 0.07
N GLY A 110 -3.50 2.17 0.67
CA GLY A 110 -4.84 1.96 1.23
C GLY A 110 -5.90 1.64 0.17
N THR A 111 -5.74 2.15 -1.06
CA THR A 111 -6.63 1.84 -2.18
C THR A 111 -6.42 0.40 -2.65
N ALA A 112 -5.18 -0.07 -2.75
CA ALA A 112 -4.88 -1.46 -3.04
C ALA A 112 -5.44 -2.40 -1.95
N GLU A 113 -5.30 -2.01 -0.68
CA GLU A 113 -5.89 -2.74 0.44
C GLU A 113 -7.43 -2.84 0.31
N LEU A 114 -8.10 -1.72 0.05
CA LEU A 114 -9.56 -1.70 -0.18
C LEU A 114 -9.99 -2.67 -1.27
N VAL A 115 -9.29 -2.66 -2.40
CA VAL A 115 -9.55 -3.60 -3.51
C VAL A 115 -9.34 -5.04 -3.05
N CYS A 116 -8.29 -5.32 -2.28
CA CYS A 116 -7.98 -6.69 -1.83
C CYS A 116 -8.90 -7.21 -0.72
N LEU A 117 -9.58 -6.35 0.05
CA LEU A 117 -10.46 -6.77 1.16
C LEU A 117 -11.56 -7.75 0.73
N HIS A 118 -12.05 -7.65 -0.50
CA HIS A 118 -13.05 -8.59 -1.02
C HIS A 118 -12.53 -10.04 -1.09
N GLY A 119 -11.22 -10.28 -1.18
CA GLY A 119 -10.62 -11.61 -1.15
C GLY A 119 -10.60 -12.24 0.25
N LEU A 120 -10.89 -11.44 1.28
CA LEU A 120 -10.90 -11.86 2.68
C LEU A 120 -12.32 -12.02 3.24
N CYS A 121 -13.36 -11.82 2.43
CA CYS A 121 -14.75 -11.76 2.90
C CYS A 121 -15.27 -13.08 3.48
N ASP A 122 -14.70 -14.20 3.05
CA ASP A 122 -15.12 -15.55 3.46
C ASP A 122 -14.38 -16.07 4.70
N LEU A 123 -13.41 -15.29 5.20
CA LEU A 123 -12.65 -15.66 6.40
C LEU A 123 -13.49 -15.45 7.66
N ASP A 124 -13.35 -16.35 8.63
CA ASP A 124 -13.86 -16.10 9.98
C ASP A 124 -13.10 -14.94 10.63
N GLU A 125 -13.75 -14.27 11.59
CA GLU A 125 -13.20 -13.06 12.24
C GLU A 125 -11.82 -13.29 12.86
N VAL A 126 -11.56 -14.46 13.45
CA VAL A 126 -10.27 -14.74 14.10
C VAL A 126 -9.17 -14.83 13.04
N THR A 127 -9.43 -15.55 11.95
CA THR A 127 -8.48 -15.66 10.84
C THR A 127 -8.27 -14.32 10.15
N TYR A 128 -9.35 -13.56 9.90
CA TYR A 128 -9.26 -12.20 9.33
C TYR A 128 -8.35 -11.30 10.16
N GLN A 129 -8.57 -11.22 11.47
CA GLN A 129 -7.75 -10.38 12.36
C GLN A 129 -6.29 -10.83 12.39
N ALA A 130 -6.02 -12.14 12.36
CA ALA A 130 -4.66 -12.67 12.30
C ALA A 130 -3.94 -12.28 11.00
N VAL A 131 -4.63 -12.39 9.86
CA VAL A 131 -4.06 -12.01 8.54
C VAL A 131 -3.76 -10.52 8.48
N ILE A 132 -4.71 -9.66 8.87
CA ILE A 132 -4.51 -8.21 8.89
C ILE A 132 -3.39 -7.81 9.86
N ALA A 133 -3.34 -8.43 11.04
CA ALA A 133 -2.29 -8.16 12.02
C ALA A 133 -0.89 -8.55 11.51
N GLU A 134 -0.77 -9.64 10.76
CA GLU A 134 0.51 -10.08 10.18
C GLU A 134 0.93 -9.19 8.99
N ALA A 135 -0.02 -8.77 8.15
CA ALA A 135 0.22 -7.92 6.99
C ALA A 135 0.72 -6.51 7.36
N ASP A 136 0.20 -5.93 8.44
CA ASP A 136 0.58 -4.57 8.92
C ASP A 136 1.69 -4.59 9.99
N ARG A 137 2.51 -5.65 10.02
CA ARG A 137 3.64 -5.71 10.95
C ARG A 137 4.73 -4.72 10.57
N ILE A 138 4.95 -3.77 11.47
CA ILE A 138 6.04 -2.78 11.40
C ILE A 138 7.43 -3.42 11.22
N ASP A 139 7.62 -4.67 11.67
CA ASP A 139 8.89 -5.40 11.51
C ASP A 139 9.24 -5.63 10.03
N TYR A 140 8.24 -5.70 9.15
CA TYR A 140 8.40 -5.93 7.72
C TYR A 140 8.54 -4.64 6.92
N GLU A 141 8.11 -3.49 7.44
CA GLU A 141 8.10 -2.22 6.69
C GLU A 141 9.46 -1.84 6.12
N ALA A 142 10.55 -2.01 6.88
CA ALA A 142 11.89 -1.69 6.39
C ALA A 142 12.29 -2.51 5.15
N TRP A 143 11.85 -3.77 5.09
CA TRP A 143 12.07 -4.66 3.94
C TRP A 143 11.09 -4.36 2.81
N LEU A 144 9.82 -4.11 3.12
CA LEU A 144 8.79 -3.74 2.16
C LEU A 144 9.11 -2.42 1.46
N LEU A 145 9.68 -1.44 2.16
CA LEU A 145 10.15 -0.17 1.56
C LEU A 145 11.28 -0.40 0.54
N GLN A 146 12.10 -1.43 0.72
CA GLN A 146 13.22 -1.74 -0.20
C GLN A 146 12.77 -2.60 -1.38
N ALA A 147 12.04 -3.69 -1.12
CA ALA A 147 11.66 -4.68 -2.12
C ALA A 147 10.32 -4.37 -2.80
N GLY A 148 9.37 -3.78 -2.05
CA GLY A 148 8.01 -3.49 -2.50
C GLY A 148 7.95 -2.67 -3.79
N PRO A 149 8.67 -1.53 -3.92
CA PRO A 149 8.66 -0.76 -5.16
C PRO A 149 9.19 -1.53 -6.38
N ALA A 150 10.15 -2.43 -6.19
CA ALA A 150 10.70 -3.24 -7.28
C ALA A 150 9.72 -4.33 -7.72
N LEU A 151 9.12 -5.05 -6.76
CA LEU A 151 8.08 -6.05 -7.01
C LEU A 151 6.86 -5.40 -7.67
N TRP A 152 6.39 -4.27 -7.13
CA TRP A 152 5.23 -3.54 -7.67
C TRP A 152 5.44 -3.11 -9.12
N ARG A 153 6.61 -2.53 -9.46
CA ARG A 153 6.91 -2.17 -10.85
C ARG A 153 6.91 -3.38 -11.78
N ARG A 154 7.47 -4.52 -11.34
CA ARG A 154 7.45 -5.75 -12.13
C ARG A 154 6.02 -6.26 -12.32
N PHE A 155 5.21 -6.28 -11.26
CA PHE A 155 3.80 -6.64 -11.33
C PHE A 155 3.03 -5.76 -12.32
N LEU A 156 3.23 -4.44 -12.29
CA LEU A 156 2.60 -3.53 -13.26
C LEU A 156 2.95 -3.86 -14.73
N THR A 157 4.14 -4.41 -14.99
CA THR A 157 4.53 -4.83 -16.35
C THR A 157 3.85 -6.10 -16.84
N THR A 158 3.30 -6.92 -15.93
CA THR A 158 2.60 -8.16 -16.29
C THR A 158 1.11 -7.95 -16.56
N LEU A 159 0.58 -6.77 -16.24
CA LEU A 159 -0.85 -6.47 -16.38
C LEU A 159 -1.26 -6.35 -17.85
N PRO A 160 -2.37 -7.00 -18.26
CA PRO A 160 -2.90 -6.81 -19.61
C PRO A 160 -3.48 -5.41 -19.79
N ARG A 161 -3.29 -4.83 -20.98
CA ARG A 161 -3.86 -3.51 -21.33
C ARG A 161 -5.38 -3.47 -21.40
N SER A 162 -6.03 -4.63 -21.47
CA SER A 162 -7.47 -4.79 -21.59
C SER A 162 -8.20 -4.80 -20.25
N ALA A 163 -7.48 -4.77 -19.12
CA ALA A 163 -8.06 -4.76 -17.79
C ALA A 163 -7.46 -3.63 -16.95
N THR A 164 -8.23 -3.16 -15.99
CA THR A 164 -7.82 -2.18 -15.00
C THR A 164 -6.91 -2.81 -13.94
N LEU A 165 -6.16 -1.96 -13.24
CA LEU A 165 -5.33 -2.40 -12.11
C LEU A 165 -6.19 -3.03 -11.00
N ALA A 166 -7.36 -2.46 -10.74
CA ALA A 166 -8.29 -2.96 -9.73
C ALA A 166 -8.77 -4.37 -10.08
N GLU A 167 -9.23 -4.63 -11.32
CA GLU A 167 -9.65 -5.97 -11.76
C GLU A 167 -8.52 -6.99 -11.63
N CYS A 168 -7.29 -6.61 -12.01
CA CYS A 168 -6.14 -7.49 -11.88
C CYS A 168 -5.83 -7.83 -10.43
N LEU A 169 -5.90 -6.86 -9.52
CA LEU A 169 -5.71 -7.12 -8.10
C LEU A 169 -6.84 -7.94 -7.51
N MET A 170 -8.08 -7.74 -7.98
CA MET A 170 -9.21 -8.49 -7.48
C MET A 170 -9.04 -9.99 -7.72
N VAL A 171 -8.62 -10.39 -8.92
CA VAL A 171 -8.40 -11.82 -9.21
C VAL A 171 -7.20 -12.40 -8.45
N VAL A 172 -6.14 -11.60 -8.26
CA VAL A 172 -4.94 -12.02 -7.51
C VAL A 172 -5.24 -12.19 -6.03
N ALA A 173 -6.06 -11.33 -5.43
CA ALA A 173 -6.39 -11.37 -4.01
C ALA A 173 -7.23 -12.60 -3.60
N LYS A 174 -7.83 -13.31 -4.56
CA LYS A 174 -8.58 -14.55 -4.32
C LYS A 174 -7.73 -15.83 -4.40
N LEU A 175 -6.46 -15.72 -4.81
CA LEU A 175 -5.57 -16.87 -4.88
C LEU A 175 -5.27 -17.39 -3.47
N ASP A 176 -5.18 -18.71 -3.33
CA ASP A 176 -4.64 -19.29 -2.10
C ASP A 176 -3.16 -18.89 -1.91
N PRO A 177 -2.64 -18.95 -0.67
CA PRO A 177 -1.30 -18.44 -0.37
C PRO A 177 -0.17 -19.05 -1.21
N MET A 178 -0.23 -20.35 -1.51
CA MET A 178 0.82 -21.02 -2.28
C MET A 178 0.78 -20.58 -3.75
N THR A 179 -0.42 -20.52 -4.33
CA THR A 179 -0.61 -20.05 -5.69
C THR A 179 -0.22 -18.57 -5.84
N LEU A 180 -0.53 -17.75 -4.83
CA LEU A 180 -0.11 -16.35 -4.81
C LEU A 180 1.42 -16.21 -4.77
N GLU A 181 2.10 -16.98 -3.91
CA GLU A 181 3.56 -16.99 -3.83
C GLU A 181 4.19 -17.38 -5.18
N GLU A 182 3.71 -18.46 -5.80
CA GLU A 182 4.17 -18.92 -7.11
C GLU A 182 3.98 -17.85 -8.19
N LEU A 183 2.82 -17.18 -8.21
CA LEU A 183 2.58 -16.07 -9.13
C LEU A 183 3.55 -14.92 -8.89
N MET A 184 3.79 -14.53 -7.63
CA MET A 184 4.73 -13.44 -7.31
C MET A 184 6.17 -13.78 -7.71
N LEU A 185 6.60 -15.03 -7.51
CA LEU A 185 7.90 -15.50 -8.00
C LEU A 185 7.98 -15.46 -9.53
N GLN A 186 6.92 -15.86 -10.24
CA GLN A 186 6.88 -15.72 -11.70
C GLN A 186 6.88 -14.27 -12.17
N VAL A 187 6.25 -13.34 -11.44
CA VAL A 187 6.34 -11.90 -11.74
C VAL A 187 7.79 -11.43 -11.68
N LEU A 188 8.60 -12.00 -10.77
CA LEU A 188 10.02 -11.66 -10.65
C LEU A 188 10.87 -12.31 -11.73
N ASP A 189 10.66 -13.59 -12.04
CA ASP A 189 11.60 -14.40 -12.84
C ASP A 189 11.15 -14.62 -14.29
N ALA A 190 9.84 -14.63 -14.56
CA ALA A 190 9.25 -14.95 -15.86
C ALA A 190 8.00 -14.09 -16.15
N PRO A 191 8.16 -12.76 -16.35
CA PRO A 191 7.04 -11.82 -16.43
C PRO A 191 6.04 -12.12 -17.56
N ASP A 192 6.49 -12.67 -18.69
CA ASP A 192 5.58 -13.07 -19.79
C ASP A 192 4.66 -14.25 -19.40
N SER A 193 5.17 -15.18 -18.58
CA SER A 193 4.38 -16.28 -18.05
C SER A 193 3.38 -15.80 -17.00
N ALA A 194 3.81 -14.92 -16.10
CA ALA A 194 2.93 -14.26 -15.14
C ALA A 194 1.81 -13.47 -15.84
N ALA A 195 2.14 -12.73 -16.92
CA ALA A 195 1.15 -11.99 -17.71
C ALA A 195 0.12 -12.91 -18.35
N ARG A 196 0.54 -14.06 -18.90
CA ARG A 196 -0.39 -15.08 -19.42
C ARG A 196 -1.23 -15.72 -18.32
N TRP A 197 -0.70 -15.83 -17.11
CA TRP A 197 -1.44 -16.36 -15.97
C TRP A 197 -2.52 -15.39 -15.51
N ILE A 198 -2.19 -14.12 -15.28
CA ILE A 198 -3.16 -13.08 -14.88
C ILE A 198 -4.29 -12.97 -15.91
N ARG A 199 -3.98 -13.04 -17.21
CA ARG A 199 -5.01 -13.05 -18.27
C ARG A 199 -5.97 -14.24 -18.17
N ARG A 200 -5.48 -15.43 -17.82
CA ARG A 200 -6.32 -16.61 -17.62
C ARG A 200 -7.23 -16.45 -16.41
N LEU A 201 -6.69 -15.96 -15.29
CA LEU A 201 -7.49 -15.66 -14.09
C LEU A 201 -8.62 -14.66 -14.37
N LEU A 202 -8.35 -13.62 -15.18
CA LEU A 202 -9.36 -12.64 -15.58
C LEU A 202 -10.46 -13.25 -16.47
N GLN A 203 -10.12 -14.23 -17.31
CA GLN A 203 -11.09 -14.92 -18.18
C GLN A 203 -11.98 -15.89 -17.41
N GLU A 204 -11.48 -16.48 -16.33
CA GLU A 204 -12.22 -17.45 -15.50
C GLU A 204 -13.27 -16.80 -14.58
N GLN A 205 -13.20 -15.47 -14.38
CA GLN A 205 -14.18 -14.71 -13.58
C GLN A 205 -15.29 -14.04 -14.41
N CYS A 206 -15.24 -14.12 -15.75
CA CYS A 206 -16.33 -13.70 -16.65
C CYS A 206 -17.24 -14.88 -17.00
#